data_AF-A0A7X3R8A9-F1
#
_entry.id   AF-A0A7X3R8A9-F1
#
_cell.length_a   1.000
_cell.length_b   1.000
_cell.length_c   1.000
_cell.angle_alpha   90.00
_cell.angle_beta   90.00
_cell.angle_gamma   90.00
#
_symmetry.space_group_name_H-M   'P 1'
#
loop_
_entity.id
_entity.type
_entity.pdbx_description
1 polymer ?
#
loop_
_entity_poly.entity_id
_entity_poly.type
_entity_poly.pdbx_seq_one_letter_code
_entity_poly.pdbx_strand_id
1 'polypeptide(L)'
;MHAACGGEDTFVLTVYNTLESTEAIRVDLAGDARELLVGAYTEFRSVKPGTHILSVESPTCSGVDRNSVEVAADTILRYRAERNAQTGACEIASRVEVFRSETPTGP
;
A
#
# COMPACT_ATOMS: atom_id res chain seq x y z
N MET A 1 12.01 37.33 13.45
CA MET A 1 12.00 35.97 14.03
C MET A 1 10.55 35.58 14.22
N HIS A 2 10.01 34.60 13.46
CA HIS A 2 9.08 33.58 13.94
C HIS A 2 8.52 32.74 12.78
N ALA A 3 8.81 31.44 12.89
CA ALA A 3 8.16 30.24 12.34
C ALA A 3 7.74 30.24 10.85
N ALA A 4 8.58 29.59 10.04
CA ALA A 4 8.08 28.82 8.91
C ALA A 4 7.21 27.68 9.45
N CYS A 5 5.88 27.84 9.40
CA CYS A 5 4.98 26.70 9.44
C CYS A 5 5.05 26.01 8.07
N GLY A 6 6.15 25.29 7.84
CA GLY A 6 6.18 24.27 6.79
C GLY A 6 5.30 23.13 7.28
N GLY A 7 4.01 23.18 6.93
CA GLY A 7 3.16 22.01 7.08
C GLY A 7 3.81 20.91 6.26
N GLU A 8 4.30 19.87 6.93
CA GLU A 8 4.67 18.65 6.22
C GLU A 8 3.38 18.16 5.59
N ASP A 9 3.21 18.37 4.28
CA ASP A 9 2.14 17.72 3.53
C ASP A 9 2.26 16.24 3.81
N THR A 10 1.24 15.67 4.42
CA THR A 10 1.18 14.23 4.66
C THR A 10 -0.07 13.68 4.02
N PHE A 11 0.05 12.49 3.47
CA PHE A 11 -0.98 11.84 2.70
C PHE A 11 -1.50 10.58 3.39
N VAL A 12 -2.64 10.12 2.90
CA VAL A 12 -3.21 8.82 3.23
C VAL A 12 -2.86 7.86 2.11
N LEU A 13 -2.17 6.77 2.45
CA LEU A 13 -1.95 5.64 1.56
C LEU A 13 -2.97 4.54 1.92
N THR A 14 -3.84 4.20 0.98
CA THR A 14 -4.81 3.12 1.17
C THR A 14 -4.29 1.85 0.51
N VAL A 15 -4.31 0.73 1.22
CA VAL A 15 -3.86 -0.56 0.70
C VAL A 15 -5.01 -1.56 0.79
N TYR A 16 -5.28 -2.25 -0.31
CA TYR A 16 -6.33 -3.26 -0.44
C TYR A 16 -5.72 -4.63 -0.70
N ASN A 17 -6.22 -5.65 -0.01
CA ASN A 17 -6.11 -7.04 -0.43
C ASN A 17 -7.34 -7.36 -1.29
N THR A 18 -7.15 -7.62 -2.59
CA THR A 18 -8.30 -7.76 -3.50
C THR A 18 -9.10 -9.04 -3.23
N LEU A 19 -10.33 -9.09 -3.76
CA LEU A 19 -11.16 -10.30 -3.70
C LEU A 19 -10.64 -11.43 -4.60
N GLU A 20 -9.68 -11.13 -5.48
CA GLU A 20 -9.01 -12.13 -6.32
C GLU A 20 -7.90 -12.87 -5.57
N SER A 21 -7.50 -12.38 -4.39
CA SER A 21 -6.53 -13.08 -3.54
C SER A 21 -7.13 -14.35 -2.95
N THR A 22 -6.27 -15.35 -2.75
CA THR A 22 -6.60 -16.54 -1.95
C THR A 22 -6.06 -16.44 -0.53
N GLU A 23 -5.10 -15.55 -0.29
CA GLU A 23 -4.41 -15.43 0.99
C GLU A 23 -4.68 -14.08 1.67
N ALA A 24 -4.65 -14.09 3.01
CA ALA A 24 -4.43 -12.88 3.78
C ALA A 24 -3.00 -12.38 3.55
N ILE A 25 -2.80 -11.08 3.70
CA ILE A 25 -1.48 -10.44 3.57
C ILE A 25 -1.14 -9.64 4.82
N ARG A 26 0.14 -9.52 5.11
CA ARG A 26 0.71 -8.56 6.04
C ARG A 26 1.46 -7.52 5.24
N VAL A 27 1.08 -6.26 5.40
CA VAL A 27 1.72 -5.10 4.77
C VAL A 27 2.50 -4.33 5.82
N ASP A 28 3.75 -3.98 5.54
CA ASP A 28 4.62 -3.21 6.43
C ASP A 28 5.13 -1.97 5.70
N LEU A 29 4.79 -0.80 6.24
CA LEU A 29 5.29 0.49 5.80
C LEU A 29 6.16 1.09 6.91
N ALA A 30 7.48 1.09 6.69
CA ALA A 30 8.46 1.65 7.64
C ALA A 30 8.32 1.12 9.08
N GLY A 31 7.92 -0.15 9.25
CA GLY A 31 7.71 -0.81 10.55
C GLY A 31 6.28 -0.71 11.09
N ASP A 32 5.36 0.03 10.46
CA ASP A 32 3.93 -0.06 10.76
C ASP A 32 3.34 -1.26 10.00
N ALA A 33 3.25 -2.40 10.68
CA ALA A 33 2.76 -3.64 10.10
C ALA A 33 1.27 -3.85 10.35
N ARG A 34 0.52 -4.21 9.30
CA ARG A 34 -0.93 -4.45 9.36
C ARG A 34 -1.31 -5.71 8.59
N GLU A 35 -2.23 -6.48 9.14
CA GLU A 35 -2.79 -7.66 8.48
C GLU A 35 -4.09 -7.30 7.75
N LEU A 36 -4.23 -7.77 6.52
CA LEU A 36 -5.41 -7.59 5.68
C LEU A 36 -5.92 -8.96 5.21
N LEU A 37 -7.14 -9.28 5.63
CA LEU A 37 -7.90 -10.40 5.07
C LEU A 37 -8.26 -10.14 3.60
N VAL A 38 -8.62 -11.20 2.88
CA VAL A 38 -9.10 -11.10 1.48
C VAL A 38 -10.30 -10.15 1.42
N GLY A 39 -10.25 -9.18 0.50
CA GLY A 39 -11.27 -8.15 0.34
C GLY A 39 -11.22 -6.99 1.34
N ALA A 40 -10.29 -7.01 2.31
CA ALA A 40 -10.13 -5.94 3.28
C ALA A 40 -9.17 -4.84 2.81
N TYR A 41 -9.17 -3.72 3.53
CA TYR A 41 -8.26 -2.61 3.29
C TYR A 41 -7.77 -1.98 4.59
N THR A 42 -6.67 -1.23 4.49
CA THR A 42 -6.14 -0.41 5.58
C THR A 42 -5.63 0.92 5.06
N GLU A 43 -5.48 1.89 5.97
CA GLU A 43 -5.01 3.24 5.66
C GLU A 43 -3.78 3.61 6.48
N PHE A 44 -2.66 3.82 5.83
CA PHE A 44 -1.50 4.48 6.45
C PHE A 44 -1.71 5.98 6.38
N ARG A 45 -1.83 6.62 7.54
CA ARG A 45 -2.07 8.06 7.66
C ARG A 45 -0.76 8.77 7.97
N SER A 46 -0.73 10.06 7.66
CA SER A 46 0.44 10.91 7.89
C SER A 46 1.71 10.43 7.16
N VAL A 47 1.55 9.82 5.98
CA VAL A 47 2.68 9.33 5.18
C VAL A 47 3.29 10.50 4.42
N LYS A 48 4.62 10.66 4.53
CA LYS A 48 5.33 11.72 3.79
C LYS A 48 5.23 11.48 2.28
N PRO A 49 5.12 12.52 1.43
CA PRO A 49 5.23 12.35 -0.01
C PRO A 49 6.57 11.75 -0.43
N GLY A 50 6.57 11.01 -1.53
CA GLY A 50 7.78 10.48 -2.17
C GLY A 50 7.81 8.95 -2.22
N THR A 51 8.98 8.39 -2.54
CA THR A 51 9.14 6.93 -2.69
C THR A 51 9.32 6.26 -1.34
N HIS A 52 8.47 5.27 -1.05
CA HIS A 52 8.54 4.41 0.13
C HIS A 52 8.72 2.96 -0.28
N ILE A 53 9.30 2.15 0.60
CA ILE A 53 9.32 0.69 0.45
C ILE A 53 8.16 0.13 1.25
N LEU A 54 7.23 -0.52 0.56
CA LEU A 54 6.17 -1.31 1.18
C LEU A 54 6.53 -2.79 1.05
N SER A 55 6.67 -3.47 2.18
CA SER A 55 6.87 -4.92 2.21
C SER A 55 5.53 -5.60 2.36
N VAL A 56 5.26 -6.61 1.53
CA VAL A 56 4.03 -7.39 1.58
C VAL A 56 4.39 -8.85 1.60
N GLU A 57 3.86 -9.55 2.59
CA GLU A 57 4.02 -10.99 2.74
C GLU A 57 2.67 -11.62 3.06
N SER A 58 2.60 -12.93 3.03
CA SER A 58 1.43 -13.65 3.53
C SER A 58 1.84 -14.60 4.65
N PRO A 59 1.04 -14.74 5.73
CA PRO A 59 1.42 -15.51 6.90
C PRO A 59 1.41 -17.04 6.66
N THR A 60 0.83 -17.50 5.55
CA THR A 60 0.48 -18.91 5.27
C THR A 60 1.31 -19.55 4.14
N CYS A 61 2.18 -18.78 3.51
CA CYS A 61 3.02 -19.18 2.38
C CYS A 61 4.35 -18.42 2.43
N SER A 62 5.39 -19.00 1.82
CA SER A 62 6.71 -18.37 1.82
C SER A 62 6.84 -17.38 0.66
N GLY A 63 7.10 -16.12 0.95
CA GLY A 63 7.38 -15.09 -0.05
C GLY A 63 7.19 -13.70 0.52
N VAL A 64 8.11 -12.79 0.19
CA VAL A 64 8.00 -11.36 0.51
C VAL A 64 8.16 -10.58 -0.78
N ASP A 65 7.16 -9.78 -1.09
CA ASP A 65 7.20 -8.78 -2.12
C ASP A 65 7.64 -7.44 -1.52
N ARG A 66 8.52 -6.71 -2.22
CA ARG A 66 9.05 -5.42 -1.77
C ARG A 66 8.87 -4.41 -2.89
N ASN A 67 7.83 -3.60 -2.77
CA ASN A 67 7.51 -2.60 -3.77
C ASN A 67 7.99 -1.22 -3.37
N SER A 68 8.66 -0.57 -4.32
CA SER A 68 8.89 0.88 -4.28
C SER A 68 7.61 1.57 -4.73
N VAL A 69 6.94 2.26 -3.81
CA VAL A 69 5.68 2.98 -4.06
C VAL A 69 5.95 4.47 -3.97
N GLU A 70 5.59 5.21 -5.01
CA GLU A 70 5.51 6.66 -4.94
C GLU A 70 4.19 7.06 -4.26
N VAL A 71 4.28 7.61 -3.04
CA VAL A 71 3.12 8.09 -2.29
C VAL A 71 2.90 9.56 -2.65
N ALA A 72 1.77 9.80 -3.30
CA ALA A 72 1.18 11.10 -3.57
C ALA A 72 -0.22 11.21 -2.92
N ALA A 73 -0.88 12.35 -3.08
CA ALA A 73 -2.27 12.53 -2.64
C ALA A 73 -3.16 11.39 -3.20
N ASP A 74 -4.00 10.82 -2.33
CA ASP A 74 -4.99 9.79 -2.67
C ASP A 74 -4.42 8.53 -3.36
N THR A 75 -3.21 8.09 -2.95
CA THR A 75 -2.60 6.87 -3.47
C THR A 75 -3.32 5.63 -2.95
N ILE A 76 -3.75 4.76 -3.87
CA ILE A 76 -4.37 3.47 -3.57
C ILE A 76 -3.50 2.35 -4.14
N LEU A 77 -3.19 1.35 -3.31
CA LEU A 77 -2.51 0.13 -3.71
C LEU A 77 -3.47 -1.04 -3.62
N ARG A 78 -3.45 -1.89 -4.65
CA ARG A 78 -4.18 -3.15 -4.67
C ARG A 78 -3.20 -4.29 -4.80
N TYR A 79 -3.31 -5.25 -3.91
CA TYR A 79 -2.51 -6.46 -3.90
C TYR A 79 -3.37 -7.68 -4.16
N ARG A 80 -2.87 -8.57 -5.01
CA ARG A 80 -3.35 -9.93 -5.17
C ARG A 80 -2.29 -10.89 -4.63
N ALA A 81 -2.66 -11.71 -3.66
CA ALA A 81 -1.79 -12.75 -3.11
C ALA A 81 -2.38 -14.13 -3.39
N GLU A 82 -1.64 -14.95 -4.13
CA GLU A 82 -2.02 -16.30 -4.51
C GLU A 82 -0.96 -17.29 -4.02
N ARG A 83 -1.42 -18.35 -3.35
CA ARG A 83 -0.54 -19.44 -2.94
C ARG A 83 -0.38 -20.43 -4.08
N ASN A 84 0.85 -20.64 -4.51
CA ASN A 84 1.17 -21.70 -5.44
C ASN A 84 0.98 -23.06 -4.75
N ALA A 85 -0.02 -23.83 -5.16
CA ALA A 85 -0.39 -25.09 -4.51
C ALA A 85 0.70 -26.18 -4.61
N GLN A 86 1.62 -26.08 -5.57
CA GLN A 86 2.68 -27.07 -5.80
C GLN A 86 3.93 -26.78 -4.96
N THR A 87 4.32 -25.51 -4.85
CA THR A 87 5.56 -25.11 -4.16
C THR A 87 5.32 -24.56 -2.76
N GLY A 88 4.07 -24.17 -2.44
CA GLY A 88 3.73 -23.46 -1.20
C GLY A 88 4.22 -22.02 -1.15
N ALA A 89 4.83 -21.51 -2.23
CA ALA A 89 5.30 -20.13 -2.34
C ALA A 89 4.13 -19.17 -2.61
N CYS A 90 4.29 -17.92 -2.21
CA CYS A 90 3.32 -16.87 -2.53
C CYS A 90 3.73 -16.05 -3.74
N GLU A 91 2.81 -15.94 -4.68
CA GLU A 91 2.87 -15.04 -5.82
C GLU A 91 2.05 -13.81 -5.44
N ILE A 92 2.77 -12.73 -5.12
CA ILE A 92 2.16 -11.45 -4.74
C ILE A 92 2.33 -10.50 -5.91
N ALA A 93 1.22 -10.04 -6.47
CA ALA A 93 1.17 -9.05 -7.52
C ALA A 93 0.54 -7.77 -6.99
N SER A 94 1.10 -6.63 -7.39
CA SER A 94 0.59 -5.33 -6.99
C SER A 94 0.18 -4.49 -8.19
N ARG A 95 -0.78 -3.61 -7.97
CA ARG A 95 -1.15 -2.54 -8.90
C ARG A 95 -1.30 -1.24 -8.12
N VAL A 96 -0.58 -0.23 -8.56
CA VAL A 96 -0.69 1.14 -8.04
C VAL A 96 -1.80 1.87 -8.82
N GLU A 97 -2.78 2.40 -8.11
CA GLU A 97 -3.80 3.29 -8.65
C GLU A 97 -3.68 4.63 -7.94
N VAL A 98 -3.15 5.63 -8.65
CA VAL A 98 -3.14 7.01 -8.15
C VAL A 98 -4.39 7.68 -8.68
N PHE A 99 -5.36 7.95 -7.82
CA PHE A 99 -6.41 8.90 -8.16
C PHE A 99 -5.80 10.28 -8.00
N ARG A 100 -5.29 10.85 -9.10
CA ARG A 100 -5.10 12.30 -9.10
C ARG A 100 -6.50 12.88 -8.97
N SER A 101 -6.81 13.42 -7.79
CA SER A 101 -7.85 14.44 -7.69
C SER A 101 -7.46 15.52 -8.70
N GLU A 102 -8.02 15.45 -9.91
CA GLU A 102 -7.98 16.57 -10.84
C GLU A 102 -8.68 17.70 -10.09
N THR A 103 -7.90 18.57 -9.45
CA THR A 103 -8.44 19.83 -8.98
C THR A 103 -9.11 20.45 -10.20
N PRO A 104 -10.43 20.68 -10.21
CA PRO A 104 -11.05 21.33 -11.35
C PRO A 104 -10.35 22.67 -11.51
N THR A 105 -9.52 22.78 -12.54
CA THR A 105 -8.89 24.03 -12.93
C THR A 105 -10.00 24.80 -13.63
N GLY A 106 -10.81 25.49 -12.83
CA GLY A 106 -11.77 26.45 -13.35
C GLY A 106 -11.03 27.56 -14.10
N PRO A 107 -11.58 27.95 -15.25
CA PRO A 107 -11.99 29.34 -15.43
C PRO A 107 -13.50 29.51 -15.27
#